data_AF-A0AAV4EVL6-F1
#
_entry.id   AF-A0AAV4EVL6-F1
#
_cell.length_a   1.000
_cell.length_b   1.000
_cell.length_c   1.000
_cell.angle_alpha   90.00
_cell.angle_beta   90.00
_cell.angle_gamma   90.00
#
_symmetry.space_group_name_H-M   'P 1'
#
loop_
_entity.id
_entity.type
_entity.pdbx_description
1 polymer ?
#
loop_
_entity_poly.entity_id
_entity_poly.type
_entity_poly.pdbx_seq_one_letter_code
_entity_poly.pdbx_strand_id
1 'polypeptide(L)'
;MIDSSLELKVTSVVVDSSFELKVTSVVVDSSLELKVTSVMVDSSFELKVTSVVVDSSFELKVTSVVVDSSLELKVTSVLVHSSLELKATSVVVDSSLELKATSVLVDSSLELKATSVLVHSSLELKVTSVVVDSSFELKATSVVVDRSLELKATSVLVHSSLELKVTSVVVDSSLELKATSVVVKTNKPSFDSRNERGVWESNLAIIESHNAAYQRGEVGYYLGENQFADMTNKEFVGFMNGYRMRTDHGSGREHTNNDVRDLPEEVDWRPKGFVTPIKNQEQCGSCWAFSATGSLEGQTFRKYGRLTSLSEQNLVDCSKKQGNHGCEGGLMDNAFKYIKENGGIDTEESYPYEARDGTCRFSASHIGANCTGFVDVKSEDESALQNAVASVGPISVAIDANHITFQMYKGGVYHNFLCSHTALDHGVLAVGYGTHEGKAYWLVKNSWGTSWGMDGYIMMSRNRSNNCGIATQASYPTV
;
A
#
# COMPACT_ATOMS: atom_id res chain seq x y z
N MET A 1 -31.05 28.61 30.14
CA MET A 1 -31.53 28.10 28.84
C MET A 1 -31.60 29.28 27.89
N ILE A 2 -30.59 29.42 27.04
CA ILE A 2 -30.62 30.27 25.84
C ILE A 2 -30.49 29.26 24.70
N ASP A 3 -31.55 29.12 23.91
CA ASP A 3 -31.71 28.10 22.86
C ASP A 3 -31.60 28.77 21.48
N SER A 4 -30.47 29.43 21.24
CA SER A 4 -30.23 30.17 20.00
C SER A 4 -28.73 30.28 19.73
N SER A 5 -28.33 30.03 18.48
CA SER A 5 -26.97 30.29 18.00
C SER A 5 -26.59 31.75 18.26
N LEU A 6 -25.54 31.98 19.04
CA LEU A 6 -25.07 33.32 19.37
C LEU A 6 -23.93 33.65 18.41
N GLU A 7 -24.08 34.69 17.58
CA GLU A 7 -22.98 35.24 16.77
C GLU A 7 -22.52 36.54 17.42
N LEU A 8 -21.31 36.55 17.99
CA LEU A 8 -20.70 37.73 18.61
C LEU A 8 -19.60 38.28 17.70
N LYS A 9 -19.80 39.49 17.20
CA LYS A 9 -18.80 40.25 16.42
C LYS A 9 -18.15 41.29 17.31
N VAL A 10 -16.86 41.12 17.60
CA VAL A 10 -16.08 42.06 18.41
C VAL A 10 -14.93 42.59 17.56
N THR A 11 -14.82 43.90 17.42
CA THR A 11 -13.83 44.55 16.54
C THR A 11 -12.41 44.41 17.08
N SER A 12 -12.21 44.50 18.40
CA SER A 12 -10.91 44.34 19.03
C SER A 12 -11.07 43.96 20.49
N VAL A 13 -10.29 42.99 20.96
CA VAL A 13 -10.15 42.67 22.38
C VAL A 13 -8.72 42.98 22.80
N VAL A 14 -8.57 43.87 23.76
CA VAL A 14 -7.29 44.28 24.36
C VAL A 14 -7.35 43.97 25.84
N VAL A 15 -6.37 43.23 26.36
CA VAL A 15 -6.26 42.85 27.77
C VAL A 15 -4.97 43.44 28.34
N ASP A 16 -5.06 44.65 28.90
CA ASP A 16 -3.92 45.45 29.39
C ASP A 16 -3.49 45.15 30.84
N SER A 17 -3.99 44.06 31.43
CA SER A 17 -3.64 43.67 32.79
C SER A 17 -3.72 42.16 32.98
N SER A 18 -2.88 41.62 33.87
CA SER A 18 -2.94 40.21 34.25
C SER A 18 -4.31 39.89 34.85
N PHE A 19 -5.05 39.00 34.19
CA PHE A 19 -6.41 38.64 34.53
C PHE A 19 -6.47 37.12 34.77
N GLU A 20 -6.88 36.73 35.98
CA GLU A 20 -7.12 35.33 36.35
C GLU A 20 -8.63 35.11 36.45
N LEU A 21 -9.21 34.39 35.48
CA LEU A 21 -10.62 34.00 35.52
C LEU A 21 -10.74 32.56 35.98
N LYS A 22 -11.39 32.34 37.12
CA LYS A 22 -11.73 31.00 37.64
C LYS A 22 -13.20 30.73 37.37
N VAL A 23 -13.49 29.80 36.46
CA VAL A 23 -14.85 29.39 36.12
C VAL A 23 -15.00 27.91 36.48
N THR A 24 -16.05 27.57 37.23
CA THR A 24 -16.23 26.19 37.74
C THR A 24 -16.65 25.23 36.63
N SER A 25 -17.48 25.66 35.69
CA SER A 25 -17.86 24.86 34.53
C SER A 25 -18.29 25.77 33.38
N VAL A 26 -17.82 25.48 32.16
CA VAL A 26 -18.32 26.13 30.93
C VAL A 26 -19.03 25.05 30.12
N VAL A 27 -20.31 25.26 29.86
CA VAL A 27 -21.14 24.37 29.03
C VAL A 27 -21.62 25.18 27.82
N VAL A 28 -21.35 24.66 26.62
CA VAL A 28 -21.79 25.26 25.35
C VAL A 28 -22.84 24.33 24.74
N ASP A 29 -24.12 24.60 25.02
CA ASP A 29 -25.28 23.80 24.57
C ASP A 29 -25.84 24.21 23.19
N SER A 30 -25.31 25.27 22.59
CA SER A 30 -25.72 25.78 21.27
C SER A 30 -24.52 26.30 20.49
N SER A 31 -24.57 26.25 19.15
CA SER A 31 -23.46 26.67 18.31
C SER A 31 -23.11 28.14 18.51
N LEU A 32 -21.85 28.41 18.83
CA LEU A 32 -21.32 29.75 19.14
C LEU A 32 -20.26 30.10 18.09
N GLU A 33 -20.54 31.13 17.29
CA GLU A 33 -19.59 31.67 16.32
C GLU A 33 -19.09 33.03 16.83
N LEU A 34 -17.78 33.11 17.12
CA LEU A 34 -17.12 34.33 17.56
C LEU A 34 -16.21 34.83 16.44
N LYS A 35 -16.53 36.02 15.91
CA LYS A 35 -15.74 36.70 14.87
C LYS A 35 -15.02 37.88 15.52
N VAL A 36 -13.71 37.77 15.68
CA VAL A 36 -12.87 38.81 16.28
C VAL A 36 -11.88 39.33 15.24
N THR A 37 -11.84 40.64 15.00
CA THR A 37 -10.95 41.19 13.97
C THR A 37 -9.48 41.13 14.42
N SER A 38 -9.18 41.53 15.65
CA SER A 38 -7.85 41.41 16.23
C SER A 38 -7.89 41.11 17.72
N VAL A 39 -7.05 40.18 18.17
CA VAL A 39 -6.79 39.94 19.60
C VAL A 39 -5.33 40.27 19.88
N MET A 40 -5.10 41.18 20.82
CA MET A 40 -3.78 41.57 21.30
C MET A 40 -3.72 41.29 22.80
N VAL A 41 -2.79 40.44 23.21
CA VAL A 41 -2.56 40.06 24.61
C VAL A 41 -1.20 40.57 25.03
N ASP A 42 -1.19 41.73 25.71
CA ASP A 42 0.02 42.47 26.11
C ASP A 42 0.44 42.15 27.57
N SER A 43 -0.20 41.14 28.19
CA SER A 43 0.02 40.71 29.57
C SER A 43 -0.41 39.26 29.78
N SER A 44 0.15 38.54 30.76
CA SER A 44 -0.16 37.13 31.01
C SER A 44 -1.63 36.89 31.35
N PHE A 45 -2.32 36.02 30.61
CA PHE A 45 -3.71 35.61 30.86
C PHE A 45 -3.76 34.16 31.29
N GLU A 46 -4.35 33.91 32.47
CA GLU A 46 -4.51 32.56 33.02
C GLU A 46 -6.00 32.24 33.20
N LEU A 47 -6.51 31.31 32.39
CA LEU A 47 -7.88 30.81 32.48
C LEU A 47 -7.87 29.43 33.12
N LYS A 48 -8.43 29.34 34.34
CA LYS A 48 -8.56 28.08 35.09
C LYS A 48 -10.03 27.64 35.05
N VAL A 49 -10.30 26.57 34.30
CA VAL A 49 -11.65 25.99 34.19
C VAL A 49 -11.65 24.56 34.73
N THR A 50 -12.57 24.23 35.64
CA THR A 50 -12.61 22.88 36.22
C THR A 50 -13.16 21.86 35.21
N SER A 51 -14.19 22.22 34.45
CA SER A 51 -14.69 21.41 33.34
C SER A 51 -15.20 22.25 32.17
N VAL A 52 -14.86 21.82 30.94
CA VAL A 52 -15.41 22.38 29.70
C VAL A 52 -16.16 21.27 28.98
N VAL A 53 -17.45 21.47 28.73
CA VAL A 53 -18.31 20.55 27.97
C VAL A 53 -18.83 21.30 26.74
N VAL A 54 -18.54 20.77 25.55
CA VAL A 54 -18.95 21.33 24.26
C VAL A 54 -19.90 20.36 23.56
N ASP A 55 -21.19 20.57 23.75
CA ASP A 55 -22.27 19.72 23.20
C ASP A 55 -22.73 20.20 21.81
N SER A 56 -22.22 21.34 21.32
CA SER A 56 -22.49 21.92 19.99
C SER A 56 -21.27 22.60 19.37
N SER A 57 -21.21 22.71 18.03
CA SER A 57 -20.03 23.22 17.30
C SER A 57 -19.62 24.64 17.73
N PHE A 58 -18.35 24.83 18.07
CA PHE A 58 -17.76 26.15 18.39
C PHE A 58 -16.77 26.56 17.29
N GLU A 59 -16.97 27.76 16.72
CA GLU A 59 -16.12 28.30 15.67
C GLU A 59 -15.58 29.68 16.09
N LEU A 60 -14.26 29.78 16.26
CA LEU A 60 -13.58 31.06 16.52
C LEU A 60 -12.82 31.50 15.26
N LYS A 61 -13.31 32.56 14.63
CA LYS A 61 -12.70 33.18 13.44
C LYS A 61 -11.97 34.46 13.87
N VAL A 62 -10.65 34.45 13.82
CA VAL A 62 -9.81 35.60 14.15
C VAL A 62 -9.07 36.08 12.91
N THR A 63 -9.05 37.38 12.62
CA THR A 63 -8.32 37.87 11.43
C THR A 63 -6.81 37.90 11.69
N SER A 64 -6.40 38.40 12.86
CA SER A 64 -5.00 38.34 13.33
C SER A 64 -4.93 38.09 14.84
N VAL A 65 -4.09 37.14 15.25
CA VAL A 65 -3.73 36.91 16.66
C VAL A 65 -2.26 37.27 16.83
N VAL A 66 -1.98 38.22 17.72
CA VAL A 66 -0.62 38.60 18.14
C VAL A 66 -0.53 38.35 19.64
N VAL A 67 0.37 37.45 20.03
CA VAL A 67 0.58 37.06 21.43
C VAL A 67 1.99 37.53 21.84
N ASP A 68 2.05 38.69 22.49
CA ASP A 68 3.30 39.29 23.01
C ASP A 68 3.63 38.83 24.46
N SER A 69 2.77 38.03 25.08
CA SER A 69 2.92 37.51 26.45
C SER A 69 2.31 36.11 26.64
N SER A 70 2.66 35.37 27.70
CA SER A 70 2.21 33.98 27.89
C SER A 70 0.69 33.83 28.08
N LEU A 71 0.10 32.89 27.34
CA LEU A 71 -1.31 32.48 27.47
C LEU A 71 -1.35 31.06 28.06
N GLU A 72 -1.88 30.91 29.27
CA GLU A 72 -1.95 29.63 29.97
C GLU A 72 -3.41 29.20 30.19
N LEU A 73 -3.81 28.11 29.54
CA LEU A 73 -5.16 27.53 29.65
C LEU A 73 -5.08 26.26 30.48
N LYS A 74 -5.54 26.32 31.74
CA LYS A 74 -5.53 25.19 32.69
C LYS A 74 -6.95 24.64 32.80
N VAL A 75 -7.17 23.45 32.24
CA VAL A 75 -8.48 22.77 32.30
C VAL A 75 -8.37 21.42 33.00
N THR A 76 -9.22 21.13 34.00
CA THR A 76 -9.13 19.84 34.70
C THR A 76 -9.70 18.71 33.82
N SER A 77 -10.82 18.92 33.15
CA SER A 77 -11.34 18.00 32.14
C SER A 77 -11.97 18.76 30.96
N VAL A 78 -11.65 18.34 29.74
CA VAL A 78 -12.30 18.81 28.51
C VAL A 78 -13.02 17.63 27.88
N LEU A 79 -14.35 17.75 27.73
CA LEU A 79 -15.19 16.79 27.03
C LEU A 79 -15.80 17.49 25.81
N VAL A 80 -15.40 17.06 24.62
CA VAL A 80 -15.85 17.62 23.35
C VAL A 80 -16.74 16.59 22.66
N HIS A 81 -18.05 16.81 22.64
CA HIS A 81 -19.02 15.97 21.95
C HIS A 81 -19.26 16.40 20.48
N SER A 82 -18.64 17.49 20.01
CA SER A 82 -18.85 18.10 18.67
C SER A 82 -17.61 18.85 18.13
N SER A 83 -17.60 19.37 16.90
CA SER A 83 -16.38 19.94 16.28
C SER A 83 -15.93 21.28 16.89
N LEU A 84 -14.61 21.44 17.12
CA LEU A 84 -13.97 22.70 17.53
C LEU A 84 -13.06 23.21 16.40
N GLU A 85 -13.40 24.37 15.82
CA GLU A 85 -12.65 24.98 14.71
C GLU A 85 -12.04 26.33 15.10
N LEU A 86 -10.72 26.44 14.94
CA LEU A 86 -9.95 27.69 15.08
C LEU A 86 -9.46 28.12 13.69
N LYS A 87 -10.00 29.24 13.19
CA LYS A 87 -9.63 29.82 11.89
C LYS A 87 -8.94 31.15 12.08
N ALA A 88 -7.67 31.24 11.72
CA ALA A 88 -6.89 32.47 11.75
C ALA A 88 -6.30 32.81 10.38
N THR A 89 -6.29 34.08 9.97
CA THR A 89 -5.65 34.47 8.69
C THR A 89 -4.13 34.54 8.84
N SER A 90 -3.65 35.07 9.96
CA SER A 90 -2.24 35.00 10.37
C SER A 90 -2.11 34.78 11.87
N VAL A 91 -1.23 33.86 12.28
CA VAL A 91 -0.86 33.65 13.69
C VAL A 91 0.62 33.97 13.84
N VAL A 92 0.94 34.98 14.63
CA VAL A 92 2.31 35.33 15.02
C VAL A 92 2.43 35.10 16.52
N VAL A 93 3.30 34.16 16.89
CA VAL A 93 3.56 33.77 18.27
C VAL A 93 4.97 34.22 18.64
N ASP A 94 5.07 35.33 19.37
CA ASP A 94 6.34 35.87 19.90
C ASP A 94 6.63 35.41 21.35
N SER A 95 5.67 34.72 22.01
CA SER A 95 5.77 34.16 23.37
C SER A 95 5.14 32.75 23.52
N SER A 96 5.30 32.07 24.67
CA SER A 96 4.79 30.68 24.85
C SER A 96 3.26 30.59 24.99
N LEU A 97 2.66 29.64 24.28
CA LEU A 97 1.25 29.22 24.43
C LEU A 97 1.22 27.84 25.09
N GLU A 98 0.68 27.76 26.31
CA GLU A 98 0.59 26.51 27.08
C GLU A 98 -0.87 26.09 27.30
N LEU A 99 -1.23 24.90 26.82
CA LEU A 99 -2.50 24.26 27.13
C LEU A 99 -2.25 23.07 28.06
N LYS A 100 -2.71 23.18 29.31
CA LYS A 100 -2.55 22.20 30.37
C LYS A 100 -3.89 21.55 30.68
N ALA A 101 -4.06 20.29 30.32
CA ALA A 101 -5.28 19.54 30.63
C ALA A 101 -4.99 18.23 31.38
N THR A 102 -5.79 17.90 32.40
CA THR A 102 -5.57 16.67 33.18
C THR A 102 -6.08 15.44 32.41
N SER A 103 -7.21 15.58 31.71
CA SER A 103 -7.73 14.64 30.72
C SER A 103 -8.46 15.38 29.59
N VAL A 104 -8.25 14.96 28.35
CA VAL A 104 -8.99 15.44 27.17
C VAL A 104 -9.60 14.25 26.46
N LEU A 105 -10.92 14.22 26.37
CA LEU A 105 -11.70 13.28 25.58
C LEU A 105 -12.28 14.04 24.39
N VAL A 106 -11.83 13.68 23.18
CA VAL A 106 -12.34 14.26 21.92
C VAL A 106 -13.15 13.19 21.19
N ASP A 107 -14.47 13.33 21.22
CA ASP A 107 -15.44 12.44 20.56
C ASP A 107 -15.75 12.94 19.11
N SER A 108 -15.03 13.94 18.61
CA SER A 108 -15.27 14.66 17.33
C SER A 108 -13.99 15.30 16.74
N SER A 109 -14.09 16.13 15.69
CA SER A 109 -12.92 16.75 15.03
C SER A 109 -12.40 18.02 15.74
N LEU A 110 -11.08 18.16 15.81
CA LEU A 110 -10.38 19.38 16.20
C LEU A 110 -9.55 19.87 15.01
N GLU A 111 -9.90 21.04 14.46
CA GLU A 111 -9.21 21.61 13.30
C GLU A 111 -8.62 22.99 13.63
N LEU A 112 -7.35 23.16 13.29
CA LEU A 112 -6.66 24.44 13.36
C LEU A 112 -6.22 24.83 11.94
N LYS A 113 -6.84 25.90 11.41
CA LYS A 113 -6.67 26.37 10.04
C LYS A 113 -6.02 27.76 10.06
N ALA A 114 -4.81 27.87 9.50
CA ALA A 114 -4.11 29.16 9.38
C ALA A 114 -3.48 29.35 8.00
N THR A 115 -3.56 30.54 7.40
CA THR A 115 -2.93 30.81 6.08
C THR A 115 -1.41 30.93 6.19
N SER A 116 -0.90 31.48 7.28
CA SER A 116 0.53 31.49 7.63
C SER A 116 0.71 31.39 9.14
N VAL A 117 1.63 30.52 9.59
CA VAL A 117 2.01 30.38 11.00
C VAL A 117 3.49 30.70 11.13
N LEU A 118 3.81 31.80 11.82
CA LEU A 118 5.17 32.21 12.14
C LEU A 118 5.38 32.05 13.64
N VAL A 119 6.31 31.17 14.02
CA VAL A 119 6.56 30.80 15.42
C VAL A 119 7.97 31.23 15.81
N HIS A 120 8.10 32.30 16.60
CA HIS A 120 9.39 32.77 17.15
C HIS A 120 9.72 32.12 18.52
N SER A 121 8.79 31.38 19.15
CA SER A 121 8.92 30.75 20.48
C SER A 121 8.19 29.39 20.63
N SER A 122 8.28 28.70 21.78
CA SER A 122 7.73 27.34 21.95
C SER A 122 6.20 27.26 22.08
N LEU A 123 5.58 26.31 21.36
CA LEU A 123 4.19 25.87 21.53
C LEU A 123 4.21 24.53 22.30
N GLU A 124 3.66 24.51 23.52
CA GLU A 124 3.68 23.33 24.40
C GLU A 124 2.26 22.86 24.77
N LEU A 125 1.90 21.65 24.33
CA LEU A 125 0.72 20.93 24.77
C LEU A 125 1.11 19.93 25.86
N LYS A 126 0.68 20.16 27.10
CA LYS A 126 0.94 19.28 28.27
C LYS A 126 -0.36 18.62 28.70
N VAL A 127 -0.54 17.35 28.34
CA VAL A 127 -1.77 16.61 28.66
C VAL A 127 -1.42 15.26 29.29
N THR A 128 -2.02 14.91 30.44
CA THR A 128 -1.70 13.64 31.14
C THR A 128 -2.21 12.42 30.40
N SER A 129 -3.40 12.50 29.79
CA SER A 129 -3.95 11.47 28.90
C SER A 129 -4.82 12.09 27.80
N VAL A 130 -4.60 11.65 26.57
CA VAL A 130 -5.41 12.03 25.39
C VAL A 130 -6.00 10.77 24.78
N VAL A 131 -7.33 10.73 24.68
CA VAL A 131 -8.07 9.70 23.92
C VAL A 131 -8.76 10.41 22.76
N VAL A 132 -8.38 10.07 21.54
CA VAL A 132 -8.96 10.63 20.31
C VAL A 132 -9.75 9.53 19.61
N ASP A 133 -11.08 9.63 19.62
CA ASP A 133 -11.97 8.70 18.91
C ASP A 133 -12.22 9.11 17.43
N SER A 134 -11.79 10.32 17.02
CA SER A 134 -11.98 10.93 15.69
C SER A 134 -10.67 11.54 15.10
N SER A 135 -10.75 12.47 14.13
CA SER A 135 -9.60 13.06 13.40
C SER A 135 -9.05 14.36 14.01
N PHE A 136 -7.72 14.50 14.08
CA PHE A 136 -7.01 15.76 14.35
C PHE A 136 -6.31 16.25 13.08
N GLU A 137 -6.63 17.47 12.61
CA GLU A 137 -6.04 18.05 11.40
C GLU A 137 -5.46 19.45 11.65
N LEU A 138 -4.16 19.60 11.37
CA LEU A 138 -3.49 20.91 11.27
C LEU A 138 -3.36 21.24 9.77
N LYS A 139 -3.99 22.33 9.34
CA LYS A 139 -3.95 22.80 7.94
C LYS A 139 -3.31 24.18 7.89
N ALA A 140 -2.11 24.27 7.31
CA ALA A 140 -1.41 25.53 7.11
C ALA A 140 -0.78 25.64 5.71
N THR A 141 -0.87 26.82 5.09
CA THR A 141 -0.31 27.06 3.73
C THR A 141 1.21 27.26 3.76
N SER A 142 1.73 27.77 4.87
CA SER A 142 3.17 27.92 5.16
C SER A 142 3.39 27.88 6.67
N VAL A 143 4.36 27.08 7.12
CA VAL A 143 4.81 27.01 8.51
C VAL A 143 6.33 27.25 8.53
N VAL A 144 6.76 28.30 9.24
CA VAL A 144 8.17 28.58 9.50
C VAL A 144 8.38 28.45 11.02
N VAL A 145 9.20 27.49 11.42
CA VAL A 145 9.51 27.18 12.83
C VAL A 145 10.96 27.58 13.10
N ASP A 146 11.17 28.60 13.93
CA ASP A 146 12.52 29.10 14.25
C ASP A 146 13.13 28.41 15.50
N ARG A 147 12.33 27.67 16.30
CA ARG A 147 12.81 26.96 17.52
C ARG A 147 12.24 25.55 17.77
N SER A 148 11.06 25.39 18.39
CA SER A 148 10.53 24.06 18.77
C SER A 148 8.99 23.97 18.88
N LEU A 149 8.45 22.83 18.45
CA LEU A 149 7.05 22.42 18.60
C LEU A 149 7.04 21.12 19.44
N GLU A 150 6.55 21.15 20.68
CA GLU A 150 6.61 20.00 21.59
C GLU A 150 5.21 19.57 22.06
N LEU A 151 4.88 18.30 21.79
CA LEU A 151 3.69 17.63 22.34
C LEU A 151 4.14 16.64 23.43
N LYS A 152 3.82 16.92 24.70
CA LYS A 152 4.18 16.09 25.85
C LYS A 152 2.93 15.43 26.42
N ALA A 153 2.77 14.13 26.18
CA ALA A 153 1.68 13.33 26.74
C ALA A 153 2.20 12.05 27.43
N THR A 154 1.61 11.70 28.58
CA THR A 154 1.99 10.49 29.35
C THR A 154 1.41 9.21 28.75
N SER A 155 0.23 9.31 28.12
CA SER A 155 -0.35 8.28 27.24
C SER A 155 -1.22 8.92 26.15
N VAL A 156 -1.11 8.42 24.92
CA VAL A 156 -1.93 8.84 23.77
C VAL A 156 -2.53 7.59 23.14
N LEU A 157 -3.86 7.52 23.08
CA LEU A 157 -4.61 6.46 22.41
C LEU A 157 -5.40 7.08 21.25
N VAL A 158 -5.06 6.70 20.01
CA VAL A 158 -5.71 7.20 18.79
C VAL A 158 -6.48 6.05 18.15
N HIS A 159 -7.79 6.22 17.98
CA HIS A 159 -8.66 5.24 17.32
C HIS A 159 -8.79 5.47 15.79
N SER A 160 -8.30 6.60 15.24
CA SER A 160 -8.33 6.90 13.80
C SER A 160 -7.08 7.66 13.27
N SER A 161 -7.21 8.75 12.50
CA SER A 161 -6.14 9.38 11.71
C SER A 161 -5.54 10.66 12.33
N LEU A 162 -4.21 10.82 12.14
CA LEU A 162 -3.45 12.05 12.40
C LEU A 162 -2.84 12.52 11.07
N GLU A 163 -3.34 13.63 10.51
CA GLU A 163 -2.86 14.16 9.23
C GLU A 163 -2.27 15.56 9.38
N LEU A 164 -1.01 15.70 8.95
CA LEU A 164 -0.32 16.98 8.77
C LEU A 164 -0.39 17.34 7.28
N LYS A 165 -1.25 18.29 6.91
CA LYS A 165 -1.37 18.79 5.52
C LYS A 165 -0.68 20.16 5.41
N VAL A 166 0.58 20.15 5.00
CA VAL A 166 1.41 21.36 4.85
C VAL A 166 1.95 21.43 3.42
N THR A 167 1.82 22.59 2.75
CA THR A 167 2.27 22.79 1.35
C THR A 167 3.76 23.12 1.22
N SER A 168 4.41 23.59 2.27
CA SER A 168 5.87 23.79 2.33
C SER A 168 6.35 23.91 3.78
N VAL A 169 7.43 23.22 4.14
CA VAL A 169 8.05 23.25 5.48
C VAL A 169 9.53 23.65 5.34
N VAL A 170 9.98 24.66 6.10
CA VAL A 170 11.39 25.03 6.25
C VAL A 170 11.76 24.86 7.72
N VAL A 171 12.74 23.98 8.02
CA VAL A 171 13.18 23.63 9.38
C VAL A 171 14.65 24.03 9.54
N ASP A 172 14.97 24.92 10.48
CA ASP A 172 16.37 25.36 10.72
C ASP A 172 16.99 24.72 12.00
N SER A 173 16.19 24.10 12.89
CA SER A 173 16.71 23.27 13.99
C SER A 173 15.66 22.26 14.51
N SER A 174 15.98 20.96 14.43
CA SER A 174 15.32 19.76 15.00
C SER A 174 13.79 19.70 15.25
N LEU A 175 13.12 18.69 14.67
CA LEU A 175 11.79 18.21 15.04
C LEU A 175 11.91 16.93 15.89
N GLU A 176 11.50 16.94 17.18
CA GLU A 176 11.49 15.75 18.04
C GLU A 176 10.08 15.43 18.57
N LEU A 177 9.58 14.23 18.27
CA LEU A 177 8.38 13.64 18.91
C LEU A 177 8.83 12.70 20.03
N LYS A 178 8.62 13.09 21.30
CA LYS A 178 8.93 12.25 22.48
C LYS A 178 7.66 11.72 23.12
N ALA A 179 7.41 10.43 22.98
CA ALA A 179 6.34 9.72 23.68
C ALA A 179 6.88 8.43 24.30
N THR A 180 6.55 8.19 25.58
CA THR A 180 7.01 7.01 26.35
C THR A 180 6.35 5.71 25.87
N SER A 181 5.18 5.80 25.24
CA SER A 181 4.55 4.73 24.47
C SER A 181 3.54 5.33 23.49
N VAL A 182 3.71 5.08 22.18
CA VAL A 182 2.74 5.43 21.14
C VAL A 182 2.06 4.15 20.66
N VAL A 183 0.75 4.03 20.90
CA VAL A 183 -0.07 2.98 20.28
C VAL A 183 -0.91 3.64 19.18
N VAL A 184 -0.37 3.67 17.96
CA VAL A 184 -1.16 3.95 16.76
C VAL A 184 -1.94 2.67 16.43
N LYS A 185 -3.27 2.69 16.51
CA LYS A 185 -4.11 1.71 15.83
C LYS A 185 -4.26 2.12 14.37
N THR A 186 -3.18 2.02 13.61
CA THR A 186 -3.35 1.58 12.22
C THR A 186 -3.78 0.11 12.28
N ASN A 187 -4.24 -0.50 11.19
CA ASN A 187 -4.19 -1.95 11.06
C ASN A 187 -2.70 -2.38 11.14
N LYS A 188 -2.05 -2.24 12.29
CA LYS A 188 -0.72 -2.77 12.54
C LYS A 188 -0.88 -4.26 12.36
N PRO A 189 -0.03 -4.90 11.54
CA PRO A 189 0.09 -6.34 11.58
C PRO A 189 0.28 -6.75 13.03
N SER A 190 -0.51 -7.71 13.51
CA SER A 190 -0.17 -8.39 14.75
C SER A 190 1.15 -9.12 14.49
N PHE A 191 2.25 -8.56 14.98
CA PHE A 191 3.54 -9.24 14.93
C PHE A 191 3.56 -10.26 16.06
N ASP A 192 3.75 -11.52 15.73
CA ASP A 192 3.93 -12.61 16.69
C ASP A 192 5.28 -12.48 17.43
N SER A 193 6.25 -11.75 16.84
CA SER A 193 7.57 -11.55 17.44
C SER A 193 8.16 -10.13 17.26
N ARG A 194 9.11 -9.77 18.14
CA ARG A 194 9.94 -8.55 17.97
C ARG A 194 10.80 -8.61 16.69
N ASN A 195 11.07 -9.81 16.18
CA ASN A 195 11.88 -10.03 14.99
C ASN A 195 11.12 -9.60 13.73
N GLU A 196 9.86 -10.04 13.58
CA GLU A 196 8.98 -9.64 12.46
C GLU A 196 8.81 -8.12 12.39
N ARG A 197 8.62 -7.46 13.54
CA ARG A 197 8.56 -6.00 13.58
C ARG A 197 9.84 -5.34 13.06
N GLY A 198 11.02 -5.86 13.43
CA GLY A 198 12.30 -5.32 12.96
C GLY A 198 12.51 -5.51 11.46
N VAL A 199 12.05 -6.63 10.91
CA VAL A 199 12.03 -6.89 9.46
C VAL A 199 11.08 -5.92 8.76
N TRP A 200 9.88 -5.73 9.29
CA TRP A 200 8.90 -4.78 8.77
C TRP A 200 9.44 -3.34 8.76
N GLU A 201 10.03 -2.86 9.86
CA GLU A 201 10.64 -1.53 9.94
C GLU A 201 11.78 -1.37 8.90
N SER A 202 12.57 -2.44 8.67
CA SER A 202 13.63 -2.44 7.66
C SER A 202 13.09 -2.37 6.23
N ASN A 203 12.04 -3.14 5.94
CA ASN A 203 11.38 -3.13 4.63
C ASN A 203 10.68 -1.80 4.35
N LEU A 204 10.09 -1.17 5.38
CA LEU A 204 9.48 0.16 5.26
C LEU A 204 10.52 1.22 4.89
N ALA A 205 11.71 1.19 5.51
CA ALA A 205 12.80 2.11 5.15
C ALA A 205 13.25 1.94 3.68
N ILE A 206 13.23 0.71 3.15
CA ILE A 206 13.50 0.44 1.73
C ILE A 206 12.41 1.05 0.84
N ILE A 207 11.14 0.86 1.22
CA ILE A 207 9.99 1.43 0.50
C ILE A 207 10.09 2.95 0.44
N GLU A 208 10.33 3.62 1.56
CA GLU A 208 10.44 5.08 1.65
C GLU A 208 11.58 5.62 0.79
N SER A 209 12.76 5.03 0.90
CA SER A 209 13.94 5.43 0.12
C SER A 209 13.73 5.25 -1.39
N HIS A 210 13.16 4.11 -1.80
CA HIS A 210 12.83 3.83 -3.20
C HIS A 210 11.77 4.79 -3.74
N ASN A 211 10.70 5.04 -2.98
CA ASN A 211 9.62 5.92 -3.39
C ASN A 211 10.09 7.39 -3.49
N ALA A 212 11.07 7.81 -2.69
CA ALA A 212 11.71 9.11 -2.88
C ALA A 212 12.45 9.21 -4.24
N ALA A 213 13.09 8.13 -4.70
CA ALA A 213 13.69 8.07 -6.04
C ALA A 213 12.64 8.06 -7.15
N TYR A 214 11.50 7.38 -6.94
CA TYR A 214 10.36 7.41 -7.85
C TYR A 214 9.79 8.84 -8.00
N GLN A 215 9.62 9.57 -6.91
CA GLN A 215 9.15 10.96 -6.92
C GLN A 215 10.10 11.90 -7.67
N ARG A 216 11.40 11.61 -7.69
CA ARG A 216 12.41 12.33 -8.49
C ARG A 216 12.48 11.87 -9.94
N GLY A 217 11.71 10.86 -10.34
CA GLY A 217 11.70 10.31 -11.70
C GLY A 217 12.91 9.42 -12.03
N GLU A 218 13.68 8.99 -11.02
CA GLU A 218 14.90 8.19 -11.20
C GLU A 218 14.59 6.71 -11.50
N VAL A 219 13.43 6.22 -11.05
CA VAL A 219 12.94 4.85 -11.27
C VAL A 219 11.51 4.87 -11.85
N GLY A 220 11.13 3.79 -12.52
CA GLY A 220 9.86 3.70 -13.26
C GLY A 220 8.67 3.14 -12.49
N TYR A 221 8.85 2.78 -11.23
CA TYR A 221 7.87 2.08 -10.40
C TYR A 221 7.99 2.54 -8.94
N TYR A 222 6.98 2.21 -8.13
CA TYR A 222 6.96 2.49 -6.70
C TYR A 222 6.63 1.22 -5.90
N LEU A 223 7.10 1.20 -4.66
CA LEU A 223 6.88 0.13 -3.70
C LEU A 223 5.75 0.49 -2.74
N GLY A 224 5.20 -0.52 -2.09
CA GLY A 224 4.18 -0.34 -1.06
C GLY A 224 4.13 -1.53 -0.13
N GLU A 225 3.64 -1.28 1.08
CA GLU A 225 3.38 -2.33 2.05
C GLU A 225 2.35 -3.32 1.48
N ASN A 226 2.58 -4.60 1.76
CA ASN A 226 1.70 -5.70 1.41
C ASN A 226 1.83 -6.81 2.47
N GLN A 227 1.18 -7.95 2.24
CA GLN A 227 1.15 -9.06 3.19
C GLN A 227 2.51 -9.73 3.46
N PHE A 228 3.57 -9.36 2.73
CA PHE A 228 4.93 -9.88 2.91
C PHE A 228 5.86 -8.87 3.60
N ALA A 229 5.33 -7.73 4.06
CA ALA A 229 6.13 -6.62 4.58
C ALA A 229 6.95 -7.00 5.83
N ASP A 230 6.53 -8.01 6.59
CA ASP A 230 7.20 -8.53 7.78
C ASP A 230 8.12 -9.74 7.51
N MET A 231 8.24 -10.16 6.25
CA MET A 231 9.11 -11.28 5.84
C MET A 231 10.45 -10.79 5.30
N THR A 232 11.53 -11.45 5.67
CA THR A 232 12.81 -11.24 4.99
C THR A 232 12.73 -11.76 3.57
N ASN A 233 13.51 -11.19 2.65
CA ASN A 233 13.52 -11.66 1.27
C ASN A 233 13.91 -13.15 1.14
N LYS A 234 14.76 -13.65 2.04
CA LYS A 234 15.13 -15.08 2.08
C LYS A 234 13.95 -15.98 2.47
N GLU A 235 13.17 -15.59 3.48
CA GLU A 235 11.96 -16.34 3.87
C GLU A 235 10.92 -16.29 2.75
N PHE A 236 10.72 -15.10 2.19
CA PHE A 236 9.81 -14.86 1.08
C PHE A 236 10.11 -15.78 -0.11
N VAL A 237 11.34 -15.80 -0.60
CA VAL A 237 11.74 -16.68 -1.72
C VAL A 237 11.62 -18.15 -1.34
N GLY A 238 11.91 -18.53 -0.10
CA GLY A 238 11.80 -19.91 0.37
C GLY A 238 10.39 -20.50 0.30
N PHE A 239 9.34 -19.66 0.42
CA PHE A 239 7.94 -20.11 0.40
C PHE A 239 7.20 -19.77 -0.88
N MET A 240 7.48 -18.61 -1.48
CA MET A 240 6.71 -18.06 -2.59
C MET A 240 7.29 -18.43 -3.97
N ASN A 241 8.57 -18.76 -4.04
CA ASN A 241 9.23 -19.11 -5.29
C ASN A 241 9.37 -20.64 -5.38
N GLY A 242 9.00 -21.19 -6.53
CA GLY A 242 8.96 -22.64 -6.72
C GLY A 242 9.20 -23.06 -8.16
N TYR A 243 9.65 -22.16 -9.01
CA TYR A 243 10.03 -22.55 -10.35
C TYR A 243 11.38 -23.30 -10.29
N ARG A 244 11.47 -24.41 -11.00
CA ARG A 244 12.68 -25.21 -11.14
C ARG A 244 13.15 -25.15 -12.58
N MET A 245 14.36 -24.61 -12.76
CA MET A 245 14.95 -24.44 -14.08
C MET A 245 15.07 -25.78 -14.81
N ARG A 246 14.65 -25.78 -16.08
CA ARG A 246 14.85 -26.92 -16.97
C ARG A 246 16.34 -27.24 -17.11
N THR A 247 16.73 -28.49 -16.84
CA THR A 247 18.12 -28.97 -16.97
C THR A 247 18.38 -29.70 -18.29
N ASP A 248 17.35 -29.98 -19.08
CA ASP A 248 17.43 -30.56 -20.41
C ASP A 248 17.02 -29.57 -21.51
N HIS A 249 17.64 -29.69 -22.68
CA HIS A 249 17.17 -29.00 -23.88
C HIS A 249 16.07 -29.86 -24.50
N GLY A 250 14.81 -29.54 -24.18
CA GLY A 250 13.65 -30.26 -24.70
C GLY A 250 13.65 -30.29 -26.23
N SER A 251 13.38 -31.47 -26.81
CA SER A 251 13.21 -31.69 -28.27
C SER A 251 11.83 -31.22 -28.79
N GLY A 252 11.26 -30.19 -28.16
CA GLY A 252 9.90 -29.72 -28.38
C GLY A 252 9.71 -28.87 -29.63
N ARG A 253 8.44 -28.53 -29.93
CA ARG A 253 8.12 -27.50 -30.92
C ARG A 253 8.54 -26.14 -30.37
N GLU A 254 9.14 -25.31 -31.21
CA GLU A 254 9.60 -23.98 -30.84
C GLU A 254 8.87 -22.90 -31.64
N HIS A 255 8.40 -21.85 -30.95
CA HIS A 255 7.89 -20.63 -31.53
C HIS A 255 9.06 -19.66 -31.75
N THR A 256 9.48 -19.56 -33.02
CA THR A 256 10.62 -18.75 -33.44
C THR A 256 10.23 -17.48 -34.20
N ASN A 257 8.93 -17.30 -34.50
CA ASN A 257 8.47 -16.10 -35.19
C ASN A 257 8.63 -14.88 -34.29
N ASN A 258 9.51 -13.97 -34.71
CA ASN A 258 9.85 -12.75 -34.00
C ASN A 258 9.48 -11.49 -34.81
N ASP A 259 8.64 -11.62 -35.85
CA ASP A 259 8.13 -10.45 -36.57
C ASP A 259 7.12 -9.70 -35.71
N VAL A 260 7.47 -8.45 -35.38
CA VAL A 260 6.68 -7.56 -34.53
C VAL A 260 6.07 -6.38 -35.32
N ARG A 261 6.31 -6.29 -36.63
CA ARG A 261 5.96 -5.10 -37.45
C ARG A 261 4.45 -4.85 -37.53
N ASP A 262 3.67 -5.92 -37.62
CA ASP A 262 2.21 -5.86 -37.81
C ASP A 262 1.44 -6.27 -36.52
N LEU A 263 2.12 -6.30 -35.38
CA LEU A 263 1.47 -6.60 -34.10
C LEU A 263 0.78 -5.34 -33.54
N PRO A 264 -0.34 -5.49 -32.79
CA PRO A 264 -0.92 -4.39 -32.03
C PRO A 264 0.11 -3.75 -31.10
N GLU A 265 0.04 -2.43 -30.89
CA GLU A 265 0.92 -1.73 -29.96
C GLU A 265 0.68 -2.15 -28.50
N GLU A 266 -0.57 -2.50 -28.18
CA GLU A 266 -1.01 -2.97 -26.87
C GLU A 266 -1.87 -4.22 -27.01
N VAL A 267 -1.62 -5.19 -26.13
CA VAL A 267 -2.43 -6.38 -25.96
C VAL A 267 -2.77 -6.53 -24.49
N ASP A 268 -4.06 -6.67 -24.19
CA ASP A 268 -4.55 -7.10 -22.89
C ASP A 268 -5.60 -8.19 -23.08
N TRP A 269 -5.31 -9.39 -22.59
CA TRP A 269 -6.18 -10.55 -22.69
C TRP A 269 -7.27 -10.60 -21.61
N ARG A 270 -7.16 -9.79 -20.54
CA ARG A 270 -8.14 -9.72 -19.44
C ARG A 270 -9.54 -9.31 -19.92
N PRO A 271 -9.74 -8.17 -20.61
CA PRO A 271 -11.07 -7.77 -21.08
C PRO A 271 -11.62 -8.67 -22.18
N LYS A 272 -10.78 -9.51 -22.79
CA LYS A 272 -11.16 -10.47 -23.84
C LYS A 272 -11.67 -11.81 -23.30
N GLY A 273 -11.67 -12.00 -21.98
CA GLY A 273 -12.19 -13.22 -21.34
C GLY A 273 -11.21 -14.40 -21.28
N PHE A 274 -9.92 -14.17 -21.57
CA PHE A 274 -8.90 -15.23 -21.59
C PHE A 274 -8.26 -15.49 -20.22
N VAL A 275 -8.53 -14.65 -19.22
CA VAL A 275 -7.81 -14.61 -17.95
C VAL A 275 -8.80 -14.75 -16.80
N THR A 276 -8.63 -15.79 -15.98
CA THR A 276 -9.37 -16.00 -14.72
C THR A 276 -8.99 -14.95 -13.67
N PRO A 277 -9.77 -14.80 -12.57
CA PRO A 277 -9.37 -13.96 -11.44
C PRO A 277 -7.97 -14.31 -10.89
N ILE A 278 -7.37 -13.37 -10.18
CA ILE A 278 -6.12 -13.61 -9.44
C ILE A 278 -6.39 -14.66 -8.35
N LYS A 279 -5.43 -15.58 -8.19
CA LYS A 279 -5.42 -16.60 -7.16
C LYS A 279 -4.27 -16.35 -6.17
N ASN A 280 -4.19 -17.14 -5.10
CA ASN A 280 -3.10 -17.08 -4.13
C ASN A 280 -2.52 -18.49 -3.90
N GLN A 281 -1.22 -18.64 -4.11
CA GLN A 281 -0.50 -19.90 -3.87
C GLN A 281 -0.17 -20.13 -2.39
N GLU A 282 -0.36 -19.11 -1.54
CA GLU A 282 -0.02 -19.16 -0.11
C GLU A 282 1.44 -19.62 0.11
N GLN A 283 1.74 -20.29 1.23
CA GLN A 283 3.10 -20.76 1.57
C GLN A 283 3.45 -22.09 0.89
N CYS A 284 3.33 -22.15 -0.42
CA CYS A 284 3.66 -23.32 -1.24
C CYS A 284 4.35 -22.88 -2.54
N GLY A 285 5.53 -23.42 -2.83
CA GLY A 285 6.31 -23.17 -4.05
C GLY A 285 5.68 -23.80 -5.29
N SER A 286 4.46 -23.40 -5.62
CA SER A 286 3.63 -23.96 -6.69
C SER A 286 3.30 -22.96 -7.80
N CYS A 287 4.02 -21.83 -7.86
CA CYS A 287 3.89 -20.82 -8.92
C CYS A 287 3.91 -21.42 -10.34
N TRP A 288 4.69 -22.49 -10.55
CA TRP A 288 4.72 -23.25 -11.80
C TRP A 288 3.37 -23.86 -12.18
N ALA A 289 2.57 -24.32 -11.21
CA ALA A 289 1.24 -24.85 -11.45
C ALA A 289 0.28 -23.73 -11.85
N PHE A 290 0.29 -22.59 -11.14
CA PHE A 290 -0.52 -21.41 -11.46
C PHE A 290 -0.19 -20.80 -12.83
N SER A 291 1.10 -20.76 -13.18
CA SER A 291 1.53 -20.32 -14.50
C SER A 291 1.02 -21.25 -15.60
N ALA A 292 1.09 -22.57 -15.39
CA ALA A 292 0.63 -23.57 -16.35
C ALA A 292 -0.90 -23.55 -16.51
N THR A 293 -1.66 -23.55 -15.41
CA THR A 293 -3.13 -23.48 -15.46
C THR A 293 -3.58 -22.22 -16.15
N GLY A 294 -3.04 -21.05 -15.80
CA GLY A 294 -3.41 -19.78 -16.41
C GLY A 294 -3.19 -19.72 -17.94
N SER A 295 -2.13 -20.35 -18.44
CA SER A 295 -1.86 -20.46 -19.88
C SER A 295 -2.84 -21.42 -20.56
N LEU A 296 -3.13 -22.57 -19.94
CA LEU A 296 -4.10 -23.54 -20.44
C LEU A 296 -5.54 -23.03 -20.41
N GLU A 297 -5.92 -22.25 -19.40
CA GLU A 297 -7.20 -21.56 -19.31
C GLU A 297 -7.42 -20.63 -20.52
N GLY A 298 -6.41 -19.82 -20.85
CA GLY A 298 -6.44 -18.95 -22.02
C GLY A 298 -6.56 -19.71 -23.34
N GLN A 299 -5.82 -20.80 -23.51
CA GLN A 299 -5.92 -21.63 -24.72
C GLN A 299 -7.27 -22.37 -24.81
N THR A 300 -7.79 -22.85 -23.69
CA THR A 300 -9.12 -23.49 -23.62
C THR A 300 -10.22 -22.49 -23.99
N PHE A 301 -10.15 -21.27 -23.46
CA PHE A 301 -11.05 -20.19 -23.85
C PHE A 301 -10.95 -19.86 -25.34
N ARG A 302 -9.73 -19.76 -25.89
CA ARG A 302 -9.51 -19.53 -27.32
C ARG A 302 -10.22 -20.56 -28.21
N LYS A 303 -10.17 -21.84 -27.83
CA LYS A 303 -10.71 -22.94 -28.63
C LYS A 303 -12.22 -23.12 -28.48
N TYR A 304 -12.73 -23.01 -27.25
CA TYR A 304 -14.12 -23.37 -26.93
C TYR A 304 -15.00 -22.19 -26.52
N GLY A 305 -14.44 -21.01 -26.31
CA GLY A 305 -15.16 -19.81 -25.89
C GLY A 305 -15.64 -19.83 -24.43
N ARG A 306 -15.22 -20.81 -23.63
CA ARG A 306 -15.61 -20.95 -22.21
C ARG A 306 -14.40 -20.85 -21.31
N LEU A 307 -14.42 -19.88 -20.40
CA LEU A 307 -13.37 -19.70 -19.41
C LEU A 307 -13.71 -20.59 -18.22
N THR A 308 -12.79 -21.46 -17.83
CA THR A 308 -12.98 -22.42 -16.74
C THR A 308 -11.73 -22.43 -15.90
N SER A 309 -11.85 -22.10 -14.61
CA SER A 309 -10.72 -22.15 -13.68
C SER A 309 -10.25 -23.60 -13.50
N LEU A 310 -8.97 -23.85 -13.71
CA LEU A 310 -8.37 -25.18 -13.64
C LEU A 310 -7.67 -25.40 -12.29
N SER A 311 -7.55 -26.65 -11.87
CA SER A 311 -7.00 -27.02 -10.56
C SER A 311 -5.48 -27.01 -10.54
N GLU A 312 -4.88 -26.07 -9.81
CA GLU A 312 -3.44 -26.14 -9.52
C GLU A 312 -3.10 -27.33 -8.61
N GLN A 313 -4.00 -27.68 -7.68
CA GLN A 313 -3.78 -28.78 -6.75
C GLN A 313 -3.67 -30.14 -7.46
N ASN A 314 -4.44 -30.33 -8.53
CA ASN A 314 -4.29 -31.51 -9.38
C ASN A 314 -2.86 -31.62 -9.92
N LEU A 315 -2.25 -30.51 -10.35
CA LEU A 315 -0.86 -30.52 -10.82
C LEU A 315 0.12 -30.79 -9.68
N VAL A 316 -0.03 -30.11 -8.54
CA VAL A 316 0.80 -30.28 -7.33
C VAL A 316 0.83 -31.75 -6.90
N ASP A 317 -0.33 -32.41 -6.85
CA ASP A 317 -0.46 -33.77 -6.33
C ASP A 317 -0.08 -34.85 -7.36
N CYS A 318 -0.33 -34.62 -8.66
CA CYS A 318 -0.31 -35.69 -9.66
C CYS A 318 0.87 -35.65 -10.65
N SER A 319 1.54 -34.51 -10.86
CA SER A 319 2.56 -34.37 -11.91
C SER A 319 3.99 -34.79 -11.49
N LYS A 320 4.13 -35.48 -10.36
CA LYS A 320 5.43 -35.87 -9.80
C LYS A 320 6.24 -36.79 -10.73
N LYS A 321 5.56 -37.68 -11.45
CA LYS A 321 6.19 -38.58 -12.44
C LYS A 321 6.83 -37.84 -13.61
N GLN A 322 6.37 -36.63 -13.91
CA GLN A 322 6.88 -35.79 -15.00
C GLN A 322 8.04 -34.89 -14.55
N GLY A 323 8.40 -34.89 -13.26
CA GLY A 323 9.57 -34.15 -12.74
C GLY A 323 9.21 -32.94 -11.87
N ASN A 324 7.94 -32.71 -11.57
CA ASN A 324 7.53 -31.70 -10.59
C ASN A 324 7.59 -32.26 -9.16
N HIS A 325 7.72 -31.38 -8.17
CA HIS A 325 7.93 -31.74 -6.77
C HIS A 325 6.92 -31.05 -5.85
N GLY A 326 5.69 -30.87 -6.32
CA GLY A 326 4.61 -30.26 -5.53
C GLY A 326 4.97 -28.87 -5.03
N CYS A 327 4.91 -28.67 -3.71
CA CYS A 327 5.26 -27.39 -3.09
C CYS A 327 6.77 -27.11 -3.04
N GLU A 328 7.63 -28.09 -3.32
CA GLU A 328 9.07 -27.86 -3.44
C GLU A 328 9.47 -27.37 -4.85
N GLY A 329 8.51 -27.22 -5.75
CA GLY A 329 8.70 -26.59 -7.04
C GLY A 329 8.60 -27.50 -8.27
N GLY A 330 8.60 -26.88 -9.43
CA GLY A 330 8.32 -27.54 -10.70
C GLY A 330 8.47 -26.62 -11.91
N LEU A 331 8.07 -27.15 -13.07
CA LEU A 331 8.19 -26.52 -14.37
C LEU A 331 6.87 -26.63 -15.13
N MET A 332 6.47 -25.55 -15.81
CA MET A 332 5.23 -25.48 -16.57
C MET A 332 5.16 -26.55 -17.67
N ASP A 333 6.26 -26.81 -18.37
CA ASP A 333 6.36 -27.86 -19.41
C ASP A 333 6.04 -29.26 -18.86
N ASN A 334 6.52 -29.57 -17.65
CA ASN A 334 6.23 -30.85 -16.99
C ASN A 334 4.75 -30.95 -16.61
N ALA A 335 4.13 -29.83 -16.22
CA ALA A 335 2.69 -29.77 -16.00
C ALA A 335 1.93 -30.04 -17.32
N PHE A 336 2.29 -29.38 -18.42
CA PHE A 336 1.66 -29.62 -19.72
C PHE A 336 1.83 -31.06 -20.21
N LYS A 337 3.02 -31.65 -19.99
CA LYS A 337 3.30 -33.07 -20.25
C LYS A 337 2.38 -33.98 -19.43
N TYR A 338 2.22 -33.70 -18.13
CA TYR A 338 1.31 -34.44 -17.27
C TYR A 338 -0.13 -34.38 -17.82
N ILE A 339 -0.66 -33.19 -18.11
CA ILE A 339 -2.06 -33.03 -18.57
C ILE A 339 -2.30 -33.83 -19.84
N LYS A 340 -1.35 -33.80 -20.78
CA LYS A 340 -1.39 -34.59 -22.01
C LYS A 340 -1.40 -36.09 -21.75
N GLU A 341 -0.47 -36.59 -20.92
CA GLU A 341 -0.35 -38.02 -20.61
C GLU A 341 -1.52 -38.54 -19.77
N ASN A 342 -2.06 -37.71 -18.89
CA ASN A 342 -3.21 -37.99 -18.03
C ASN A 342 -4.53 -37.95 -18.81
N GLY A 343 -4.58 -37.25 -19.95
CA GLY A 343 -5.77 -37.09 -20.77
C GLY A 343 -6.72 -36.00 -20.28
N GLY A 344 -6.25 -35.08 -19.44
CA GLY A 344 -7.04 -33.97 -18.90
C GLY A 344 -6.54 -33.45 -17.56
N ILE A 345 -7.13 -32.36 -17.11
CA ILE A 345 -6.95 -31.72 -15.80
C ILE A 345 -8.31 -31.35 -15.22
N ASP A 346 -8.47 -31.50 -13.91
CA ASP A 346 -9.70 -31.17 -13.21
C ASP A 346 -9.93 -29.65 -13.12
N THR A 347 -11.19 -29.25 -12.91
CA THR A 347 -11.53 -27.86 -12.58
C THR A 347 -11.12 -27.51 -11.15
N GLU A 348 -10.89 -26.23 -10.89
CA GLU A 348 -10.65 -25.72 -9.53
C GLU A 348 -11.82 -26.06 -8.58
N GLU A 349 -13.06 -25.98 -9.07
CA GLU A 349 -14.25 -26.29 -8.27
C GLU A 349 -14.28 -27.75 -7.79
N SER A 350 -13.90 -28.69 -8.65
CA SER A 350 -13.88 -30.12 -8.33
C SER A 350 -12.66 -30.57 -7.54
N TYR A 351 -11.55 -29.83 -7.63
CA TYR A 351 -10.29 -30.14 -6.97
C TYR A 351 -9.64 -28.85 -6.45
N PRO A 352 -10.14 -28.31 -5.33
CA PRO A 352 -9.70 -27.01 -4.81
C PRO A 352 -8.24 -26.98 -4.36
N TYR A 353 -7.65 -25.79 -4.42
CA TYR A 353 -6.29 -25.54 -3.93
C TYR A 353 -6.15 -25.63 -2.40
N GLU A 354 -5.14 -26.37 -1.93
CA GLU A 354 -4.90 -26.64 -0.50
C GLU A 354 -3.52 -26.15 0.00
N ALA A 355 -2.69 -25.56 -0.87
CA ALA A 355 -1.36 -25.04 -0.54
C ALA A 355 -0.42 -26.04 0.17
N ARG A 356 -0.54 -27.33 -0.15
CA ARG A 356 0.29 -28.40 0.41
C ARG A 356 0.33 -29.59 -0.54
N ASP A 357 1.34 -30.44 -0.37
CA ASP A 357 1.39 -31.73 -1.02
C ASP A 357 0.30 -32.68 -0.50
N GLY A 358 -0.52 -33.19 -1.42
CA GLY A 358 -1.53 -34.20 -1.17
C GLY A 358 -1.29 -35.50 -1.96
N THR A 359 -2.21 -36.44 -1.80
CA THR A 359 -2.30 -37.61 -2.68
C THR A 359 -3.01 -37.22 -3.97
N CYS A 360 -2.61 -37.77 -5.11
CA CYS A 360 -3.29 -37.49 -6.37
C CYS A 360 -4.75 -37.99 -6.33
N ARG A 361 -5.71 -37.06 -6.54
CA ARG A 361 -7.16 -37.32 -6.52
C ARG A 361 -7.87 -37.03 -7.85
N PHE A 362 -7.12 -37.01 -8.96
CA PHE A 362 -7.67 -36.73 -10.29
C PHE A 362 -8.89 -37.61 -10.61
N SER A 363 -9.93 -37.01 -11.20
CA SER A 363 -11.13 -37.73 -11.64
C SER A 363 -11.53 -37.38 -13.07
N ALA A 364 -11.60 -38.40 -13.94
CA ALA A 364 -12.02 -38.21 -15.33
C ALA A 364 -13.43 -37.60 -15.49
N SER A 365 -14.29 -37.65 -14.47
CA SER A 365 -15.61 -37.00 -14.48
C SER A 365 -15.57 -35.48 -14.30
N HIS A 366 -14.41 -34.92 -13.95
CA HIS A 366 -14.24 -33.52 -13.55
C HIS A 366 -13.28 -32.74 -14.43
N ILE A 367 -12.92 -33.31 -15.60
CA ILE A 367 -12.02 -32.69 -16.57
C ILE A 367 -12.56 -31.32 -17.01
N GLY A 368 -11.79 -30.28 -16.71
CA GLY A 368 -12.02 -28.90 -17.13
C GLY A 368 -11.37 -28.55 -18.46
N ALA A 369 -10.21 -29.14 -18.75
CA ALA A 369 -9.45 -28.90 -19.98
C ALA A 369 -8.57 -30.11 -20.36
N ASN A 370 -8.08 -30.12 -21.60
CA ASN A 370 -7.15 -31.12 -22.11
C ASN A 370 -5.97 -30.44 -22.83
N CYS A 371 -4.85 -31.15 -22.98
CA CYS A 371 -3.63 -30.66 -23.59
C CYS A 371 -3.11 -31.68 -24.60
N THR A 372 -2.76 -31.24 -25.81
CA THR A 372 -2.19 -32.09 -26.87
C THR A 372 -0.66 -32.02 -26.93
N GLY A 373 -0.05 -31.08 -26.19
CA GLY A 373 1.37 -30.80 -26.13
C GLY A 373 1.63 -29.35 -25.76
N PHE A 374 2.87 -28.89 -25.86
CA PHE A 374 3.25 -27.51 -25.60
C PHE A 374 4.26 -27.03 -26.65
N VAL A 375 4.45 -25.72 -26.71
CA VAL A 375 5.40 -25.04 -27.58
C VAL A 375 6.24 -24.11 -26.71
N ASP A 376 7.56 -24.20 -26.84
CA ASP A 376 8.49 -23.30 -26.19
C ASP A 376 8.67 -22.06 -27.05
N VAL A 377 8.69 -20.87 -26.44
CA VAL A 377 9.12 -19.65 -27.13
C VAL A 377 10.64 -19.63 -27.16
N LYS A 378 11.21 -19.25 -28.30
CA LYS A 378 12.66 -19.14 -28.48
C LYS A 378 13.29 -18.34 -27.32
N SER A 379 14.22 -19.00 -26.62
CA SER A 379 14.81 -18.47 -25.39
C SER A 379 15.50 -17.12 -25.60
N GLU A 380 15.30 -16.22 -24.63
CA GLU A 380 15.85 -14.85 -24.57
C GLU A 380 15.35 -13.89 -25.68
N ASP A 381 14.44 -14.34 -26.56
CA ASP A 381 13.92 -13.55 -27.67
C ASP A 381 12.61 -12.85 -27.28
N GLU A 382 12.72 -11.64 -26.74
CA GLU A 382 11.55 -10.82 -26.34
C GLU A 382 10.60 -10.54 -27.52
N SER A 383 11.10 -10.50 -28.76
CA SER A 383 10.28 -10.30 -29.95
C SER A 383 9.46 -11.55 -30.30
N ALA A 384 10.04 -12.74 -30.13
CA ALA A 384 9.31 -14.00 -30.23
C ALA A 384 8.23 -14.12 -29.14
N LEU A 385 8.55 -13.72 -27.89
CA LEU A 385 7.55 -13.65 -26.82
C LEU A 385 6.43 -12.67 -27.14
N GLN A 386 6.75 -11.50 -27.71
CA GLN A 386 5.73 -10.49 -28.06
C GLN A 386 4.78 -11.03 -29.12
N ASN A 387 5.34 -11.70 -30.12
CA ASN A 387 4.58 -12.36 -31.17
C ASN A 387 3.70 -13.48 -30.61
N ALA A 388 4.22 -14.32 -29.72
CA ALA A 388 3.44 -15.37 -29.06
C ALA A 388 2.28 -14.78 -28.24
N VAL A 389 2.53 -13.78 -27.38
CA VAL A 389 1.49 -13.12 -26.59
C VAL A 389 0.40 -12.52 -27.49
N ALA A 390 0.79 -11.91 -28.63
CA ALA A 390 -0.16 -11.28 -29.54
C ALA A 390 -1.01 -12.27 -30.34
N SER A 391 -0.40 -13.35 -30.83
CA SER A 391 -1.02 -14.27 -31.80
C SER A 391 -1.60 -15.54 -31.19
N VAL A 392 -1.16 -15.91 -29.97
CA VAL A 392 -1.53 -17.16 -29.31
C VAL A 392 -2.44 -16.93 -28.11
N GLY A 393 -2.14 -15.95 -27.25
CA GLY A 393 -2.86 -15.73 -25.98
C GLY A 393 -1.92 -15.51 -24.80
N PRO A 394 -2.40 -15.71 -23.56
CA PRO A 394 -1.55 -15.75 -22.38
C PRO A 394 -0.43 -16.82 -22.48
N ILE A 395 0.79 -16.47 -22.05
CA ILE A 395 1.98 -17.33 -22.14
C ILE A 395 2.58 -17.53 -20.75
N SER A 396 2.89 -18.78 -20.39
CA SER A 396 3.61 -19.08 -19.14
C SER A 396 5.05 -18.61 -19.27
N VAL A 397 5.56 -17.89 -18.28
CA VAL A 397 6.94 -17.41 -18.27
C VAL A 397 7.58 -17.63 -16.90
N ALA A 398 8.90 -17.80 -16.86
CA ALA A 398 9.68 -17.75 -15.62
C ALA A 398 10.48 -16.45 -15.52
N ILE A 399 10.67 -15.96 -14.31
CA ILE A 399 11.38 -14.72 -14.01
C ILE A 399 12.29 -14.88 -12.79
N ASP A 400 13.23 -13.96 -12.63
CA ASP A 400 13.91 -13.68 -11.35
C ASP A 400 13.04 -12.75 -10.50
N ALA A 401 12.47 -13.30 -9.42
CA ALA A 401 11.69 -12.59 -8.42
C ALA A 401 12.40 -12.49 -7.05
N ASN A 402 13.71 -12.77 -6.99
CA ASN A 402 14.52 -12.77 -5.76
C ASN A 402 15.00 -11.37 -5.36
N HIS A 403 14.09 -10.40 -5.36
CA HIS A 403 14.43 -9.01 -5.05
C HIS A 403 13.40 -8.42 -4.11
N ILE A 404 13.86 -7.71 -3.08
CA ILE A 404 12.96 -6.99 -2.16
C ILE A 404 12.08 -5.97 -2.89
N THR A 405 12.57 -5.39 -3.98
CA THR A 405 11.80 -4.47 -4.83
C THR A 405 10.70 -5.18 -5.61
N PHE A 406 10.85 -6.48 -5.91
CA PHE A 406 9.78 -7.29 -6.51
C PHE A 406 8.77 -7.70 -5.43
N GLN A 407 9.26 -8.16 -4.27
CA GLN A 407 8.44 -8.50 -3.10
C GLN A 407 7.51 -7.35 -2.70
N MET A 408 8.00 -6.11 -2.71
CA MET A 408 7.25 -4.91 -2.31
C MET A 408 6.65 -4.12 -3.48
N TYR A 409 6.64 -4.67 -4.70
CA TYR A 409 6.11 -3.95 -5.86
C TYR A 409 4.65 -3.52 -5.65
N LYS A 410 4.32 -2.28 -6.03
CA LYS A 410 2.94 -1.76 -5.95
C LYS A 410 2.40 -1.19 -7.26
N GLY A 411 3.23 -0.55 -8.09
CA GLY A 411 2.78 -0.04 -9.37
C GLY A 411 3.89 0.60 -10.22
N GLY A 412 3.57 0.93 -11.47
CA GLY A 412 4.53 1.44 -12.47
C GLY A 412 5.33 0.34 -13.18
N VAL A 413 6.22 0.71 -14.08
CA VAL A 413 7.00 -0.24 -14.90
C VAL A 413 8.24 -0.71 -14.13
N TYR A 414 8.17 -1.94 -13.63
CA TYR A 414 9.22 -2.59 -12.87
C TYR A 414 10.46 -2.81 -13.73
N HIS A 415 11.59 -2.34 -13.24
CA HIS A 415 12.90 -2.58 -13.82
C HIS A 415 13.93 -2.66 -12.71
N ASN A 416 14.73 -3.72 -12.69
CA ASN A 416 15.80 -3.89 -11.73
C ASN A 416 17.07 -4.31 -12.47
N PHE A 417 18.16 -3.55 -12.32
CA PHE A 417 19.43 -3.84 -12.97
C PHE A 417 20.14 -5.06 -12.36
N LEU A 418 19.75 -5.47 -11.15
CA LEU A 418 20.25 -6.67 -10.47
C LEU A 418 19.50 -7.95 -10.87
N CYS A 419 18.38 -7.82 -11.60
CA CYS A 419 17.66 -8.99 -12.08
C CYS A 419 18.55 -9.84 -12.99
N SER A 420 18.63 -11.12 -12.68
CA SER A 420 19.23 -12.13 -13.55
C SER A 420 18.34 -12.44 -14.74
N HIS A 421 18.94 -12.67 -15.90
CA HIS A 421 18.25 -13.22 -17.07
C HIS A 421 18.31 -14.76 -17.12
N THR A 422 19.04 -15.41 -16.20
CA THR A 422 19.24 -16.87 -16.19
C THR A 422 18.91 -17.55 -14.86
N ALA A 423 19.05 -16.85 -13.73
CA ALA A 423 18.74 -17.38 -12.40
C ALA A 423 17.26 -17.15 -12.06
N LEU A 424 16.37 -17.82 -12.81
CA LEU A 424 14.92 -17.71 -12.65
C LEU A 424 14.45 -18.59 -11.49
N ASP A 425 13.47 -18.12 -10.74
CA ASP A 425 12.97 -18.80 -9.53
C ASP A 425 11.44 -18.71 -9.36
N HIS A 426 10.76 -17.88 -10.15
CA HIS A 426 9.31 -17.71 -10.06
C HIS A 426 8.59 -17.88 -11.40
N GLY A 427 7.46 -18.60 -11.38
CA GLY A 427 6.63 -18.85 -12.55
C GLY A 427 5.39 -17.97 -12.57
N VAL A 428 5.19 -17.20 -13.63
CA VAL A 428 4.10 -16.23 -13.79
C VAL A 428 3.47 -16.32 -15.18
N LEU A 429 2.44 -15.52 -15.46
CA LEU A 429 1.72 -15.57 -16.74
C LEU A 429 1.75 -14.20 -17.44
N ALA A 430 2.38 -14.12 -18.60
CA ALA A 430 2.33 -12.94 -19.46
C ALA A 430 0.95 -12.90 -20.16
N VAL A 431 0.11 -11.93 -19.78
CA VAL A 431 -1.27 -11.78 -20.29
C VAL A 431 -1.43 -10.60 -21.24
N GLY A 432 -0.32 -9.93 -21.56
CA GLY A 432 -0.36 -8.74 -22.40
C GLY A 432 0.95 -7.98 -22.43
N TYR A 433 0.94 -6.85 -23.12
CA TYR A 433 2.03 -5.88 -23.17
C TYR A 433 1.49 -4.52 -23.62
N GLY A 434 2.22 -3.45 -23.33
CA GLY A 434 1.84 -2.10 -23.73
C GLY A 434 2.94 -1.09 -23.49
N THR A 435 2.54 0.17 -23.31
CA THR A 435 3.41 1.29 -22.93
C THR A 435 2.74 2.10 -21.82
N HIS A 436 3.46 2.39 -20.74
CA HIS A 436 2.99 3.22 -19.63
C HIS A 436 4.00 4.33 -19.39
N GLU A 437 3.56 5.59 -19.47
CA GLU A 437 4.44 6.77 -19.32
C GLU A 437 5.70 6.71 -20.21
N GLY A 438 5.53 6.28 -21.47
CA GLY A 438 6.63 6.13 -22.44
C GLY A 438 7.54 4.93 -22.21
N LYS A 439 7.26 4.06 -21.22
CA LYS A 439 8.03 2.86 -20.93
C LYS A 439 7.27 1.61 -21.39
N ALA A 440 7.88 0.82 -22.27
CA ALA A 440 7.31 -0.44 -22.73
C ALA A 440 7.28 -1.48 -21.60
N TYR A 441 6.18 -2.22 -21.47
CA TYR A 441 6.01 -3.25 -20.45
C TYR A 441 5.37 -4.54 -20.96
N TRP A 442 5.61 -5.61 -20.21
CA TRP A 442 4.84 -6.86 -20.17
C TRP A 442 3.80 -6.77 -19.07
N LEU A 443 2.55 -7.11 -19.37
CA LEU A 443 1.50 -7.25 -18.36
C LEU A 443 1.53 -8.67 -17.83
N VAL A 444 1.87 -8.84 -16.56
CA VAL A 444 2.10 -10.14 -15.96
C VAL A 444 1.14 -10.37 -14.80
N LYS A 445 0.44 -11.50 -14.85
CA LYS A 445 -0.43 -12.02 -13.78
C LYS A 445 0.42 -12.81 -12.79
N ASN A 446 0.36 -12.47 -11.51
CA ASN A 446 1.02 -13.18 -10.42
C ASN A 446 0.03 -14.09 -9.67
N SER A 447 0.55 -14.91 -8.74
CA SER A 447 -0.19 -15.89 -7.94
C SER A 447 -0.10 -15.61 -6.44
N TRP A 448 0.05 -14.35 -6.04
CA TRP A 448 0.24 -13.92 -4.64
C TRP A 448 -0.96 -13.14 -4.09
N GLY A 449 -2.16 -13.40 -4.62
CA GLY A 449 -3.36 -12.67 -4.22
C GLY A 449 -3.42 -11.23 -4.74
N THR A 450 -4.56 -10.58 -4.52
CA THR A 450 -4.86 -9.24 -5.06
C THR A 450 -4.23 -8.09 -4.26
N SER A 451 -3.79 -8.34 -3.02
CA SER A 451 -3.13 -7.31 -2.20
C SER A 451 -1.73 -6.95 -2.67
N TRP A 452 -1.08 -7.85 -3.41
CA TRP A 452 0.24 -7.63 -4.00
C TRP A 452 0.15 -6.90 -5.34
N GLY A 453 1.07 -5.97 -5.61
CA GLY A 453 1.16 -5.27 -6.88
C GLY A 453 -0.08 -4.47 -7.24
N MET A 454 -0.38 -4.46 -8.54
CA MET A 454 -1.54 -3.83 -9.16
C MET A 454 -2.71 -4.82 -9.20
N ASP A 455 -3.38 -5.00 -8.07
CA ASP A 455 -4.47 -5.98 -7.91
C ASP A 455 -4.04 -7.40 -8.36
N GLY A 456 -2.83 -7.82 -7.97
CA GLY A 456 -2.21 -9.11 -8.34
C GLY A 456 -1.41 -9.11 -9.66
N TYR A 457 -1.32 -7.98 -10.35
CA TYR A 457 -0.55 -7.83 -11.59
C TYR A 457 0.71 -6.99 -11.40
N ILE A 458 1.64 -7.12 -12.34
CA ILE A 458 2.84 -6.29 -12.46
C ILE A 458 3.09 -5.91 -13.92
N MET A 459 3.55 -4.67 -14.13
CA MET A 459 4.11 -4.23 -15.41
C MET A 459 5.63 -4.43 -15.37
N MET A 460 6.15 -5.48 -16.02
CA MET A 460 7.60 -5.72 -16.09
C MET A 460 8.20 -5.04 -17.32
N SER A 461 9.40 -4.48 -17.24
CA SER A 461 10.01 -3.79 -18.38
C SER A 461 10.19 -4.70 -19.59
N ARG A 462 9.79 -4.22 -20.77
CA ARG A 462 9.90 -4.92 -22.05
C ARG A 462 10.93 -4.26 -22.95
N ASN A 463 11.62 -5.06 -23.76
CA ASN A 463 12.70 -4.65 -24.67
C ASN A 463 13.86 -3.96 -23.92
N ARG A 464 14.21 -4.50 -22.75
CA ARG A 464 15.27 -3.98 -21.88
C ARG A 464 16.25 -5.08 -21.50
N SER A 465 16.82 -5.73 -22.52
CA SER A 465 17.80 -6.80 -22.38
C SER A 465 17.26 -7.99 -21.60
N ASN A 466 16.04 -8.43 -21.91
CA ASN A 466 15.38 -9.56 -21.25
C ASN A 466 15.43 -9.44 -19.71
N ASN A 467 15.02 -8.27 -19.21
CA ASN A 467 15.10 -7.95 -17.78
C ASN A 467 14.34 -9.00 -16.94
N CYS A 468 15.00 -9.50 -15.89
CA CYS A 468 14.51 -10.59 -15.05
C CYS A 468 14.26 -11.91 -15.80
N GLY A 469 14.76 -12.06 -17.03
CA GLY A 469 14.71 -13.30 -17.78
C GLY A 469 13.33 -13.70 -18.28
N ILE A 470 12.40 -12.75 -18.41
CA ILE A 470 10.99 -13.01 -18.77
C ILE A 470 10.80 -13.79 -20.08
N ALA A 471 11.74 -13.68 -21.04
CA ALA A 471 11.73 -14.43 -22.30
C ALA A 471 12.66 -15.66 -22.28
N THR A 472 13.35 -15.95 -21.17
CA THR A 472 14.33 -17.05 -21.09
C THR A 472 13.65 -18.41 -21.07
N GLN A 473 12.58 -18.58 -20.28
CA GLN A 473 11.76 -19.79 -20.26
C GLN A 473 10.29 -19.45 -20.35
N ALA A 474 9.83 -19.29 -21.58
CA ALA A 474 8.44 -19.03 -21.91
C ALA A 474 7.85 -20.20 -22.73
N SER A 475 6.65 -20.65 -22.39
CA SER A 475 5.97 -21.74 -23.11
C SER A 475 4.45 -21.63 -23.03
N TYR A 476 3.75 -22.31 -23.93
CA TYR A 476 2.29 -22.36 -23.93
C TYR A 476 1.78 -23.75 -24.34
N PRO A 477 0.65 -24.20 -23.79
CA PRO A 477 0.04 -25.48 -24.15
C PRO A 477 -0.70 -25.37 -25.49
N THR A 478 -0.95 -26.51 -26.10
CA THR A 478 -1.76 -26.63 -27.33
C THR A 478 -2.98 -27.49 -27.02
N VAL A 479 -4.18 -27.05 -27.42
CA VAL A 479 -5.46 -27.65 -27.01
C VAL A 479 -6.27 -28.27 -28.13
#